data_AF-A0A955VF35-F1
#
_entry.id   AF-A0A955VF35-F1
#
_cell.length_a   1.000
_cell.length_b   1.000
_cell.length_c   1.000
_cell.angle_alpha   90.00
_cell.angle_beta   90.00
_cell.angle_gamma   90.00
#
_symmetry.space_group_name_H-M   'P 1'
#
loop_
_entity.id
_entity.type
_entity.pdbx_description
1 polymer ?
#
loop_
_entity_poly.entity_id
_entity_poly.type
_entity_poly.pdbx_seq_one_letter_code
_entity_poly.pdbx_strand_id
1 'polypeptide(L)' 'MKRSRLVWTLALFVGLVAADHVTKLIAVDTLAGGPPADVISGVFDLSFHQNFGVAFNLERVL' A
#
# COMPACT_ATOMS: atom_id res chain seq x y z
N MET A 1 32.81 -2.95 3.94
CA MET A 1 31.70 -2.08 4.41
C MET A 1 30.62 -1.81 3.36
N LYS A 2 30.92 -1.49 2.09
CA LYS A 2 29.90 -1.15 1.06
C LYS A 2 28.94 -2.30 0.68
N ARG A 3 29.44 -3.55 0.57
CA ARG A 3 28.61 -4.72 0.21
C ARG A 3 27.54 -5.06 1.25
N SER A 4 27.88 -4.97 2.54
CA SER A 4 26.92 -5.24 3.62
C SER A 4 25.78 -4.22 3.65
N ARG A 5 26.08 -2.93 3.44
CA ARG A 5 25.03 -1.90 3.33
C ARG A 5 24.08 -2.17 2.17
N LEU A 6 24.61 -2.51 1.00
CA LEU A 6 23.78 -2.86 -0.17
C LEU A 6 22.87 -4.05 0.11
N VAL A 7 23.38 -5.12 0.73
CA VAL A 7 22.58 -6.30 1.09
C VAL A 7 21.46 -5.93 2.05
N TRP A 8 21.74 -5.14 3.09
CA TRP A 8 20.71 -4.68 4.02
C TRP A 8 19.67 -3.79 3.34
N THR A 9 20.09 -2.88 2.47
CA THR A 9 19.16 -2.04 1.70
C THR A 9 18.27 -2.87 0.80
N LEU A 10 18.82 -3.88 0.11
CA LEU A 10 18.03 -4.77 -0.73
C LEU A 10 17.05 -5.60 0.10
N ALA A 11 17.49 -6.14 1.23
CA ALA A 11 16.62 -6.89 2.13
C ALA A 11 15.45 -6.03 2.65
N LEU A 12 15.73 -4.79 3.05
CA LEU A 12 14.70 -3.84 3.47
C LEU A 12 13.74 -3.50 2.32
N PHE A 13 14.27 -3.29 1.11
CA PHE A 13 13.44 -2.99 -0.07
C PHE A 13 12.52 -4.17 -0.41
N VAL A 14 13.04 -5.40 -0.42
CA VAL A 14 12.24 -6.61 -0.65
C VAL A 14 11.18 -6.76 0.45
N GLY A 15 11.54 -6.54 1.71
CA GLY A 15 10.59 -6.59 2.82
C GLY A 15 9.46 -5.56 2.68
N LEU A 16 9.79 -4.33 2.26
CA LEU A 16 8.80 -3.28 2.04
C LEU A 16 7.84 -3.64 0.91
N VAL A 17 8.35 -4.09 -0.23
CA VAL A 17 7.54 -4.49 -1.39
C VAL A 17 6.64 -5.68 -1.02
N ALA A 18 7.17 -6.67 -0.29
CA ALA A 18 6.38 -7.81 0.15
C ALA A 18 5.24 -7.38 1.09
N ALA A 19 5.53 -6.52 2.07
CA ALA A 19 4.51 -5.99 2.98
C ALA A 19 3.42 -5.20 2.22
N ASP A 20 3.79 -4.38 1.25
CA ASP A 20 2.84 -3.63 0.40
C ASP A 20 1.91 -4.58 -0.38
N HIS A 21 2.45 -5.62 -1.01
CA HIS A 21 1.63 -6.57 -1.76
C HIS A 21 0.70 -7.37 -0.86
N VAL A 22 1.22 -7.90 0.26
CA VAL A 22 0.42 -8.70 1.20
C VAL A 22 -0.71 -7.86 1.79
N THR A 23 -0.43 -6.64 2.24
CA THR A 23 -1.45 -5.76 2.81
C THR A 23 -2.53 -5.39 1.79
N LYS A 24 -2.19 -5.16 0.52
CA LYS A 24 -3.17 -4.94 -0.55
C LYS A 24 -4.04 -6.15 -0.83
N LEU A 25 -3.47 -7.36 -0.86
CA LEU A 25 -4.25 -8.58 -1.03
C LEU A 25 -5.24 -8.78 0.12
N ILE A 26 -4.78 -8.57 1.36
CA ILE A 26 -5.65 -8.64 2.55
C ILE A 26 -6.75 -7.57 2.45
N ALA A 27 -6.45 -6.35 2.02
CA ALA A 27 -7.45 -5.29 1.89
C ALA A 27 -8.52 -5.62 0.84
N VAL A 28 -8.16 -6.23 -0.28
CA VAL A 28 -9.13 -6.72 -1.27
C VAL A 28 -10.04 -7.78 -0.64
N ASP A 29 -9.48 -8.75 0.06
CA ASP A 29 -10.25 -9.87 0.63
C ASP A 29 -11.18 -9.45 1.77
N THR A 30 -10.70 -8.54 2.63
CA THR A 30 -11.37 -8.23 3.90
C THR A 30 -12.21 -6.95 3.89
N LEU A 31 -11.91 -6.01 2.99
CA LEU A 31 -12.54 -4.68 3.00
C LEU A 31 -13.29 -4.36 1.71
N ALA A 32 -13.09 -5.12 0.62
CA ALA A 32 -13.80 -4.84 -0.63
C ALA A 32 -15.30 -5.11 -0.48
N GLY A 33 -16.13 -4.08 -0.73
CA GLY A 33 -17.58 -4.16 -0.62
C GLY A 33 -18.13 -4.13 0.81
N GLY A 34 -17.27 -4.03 1.82
CA GLY A 34 -17.65 -3.88 3.23
C GLY A 34 -17.60 -2.43 3.71
N PRO A 35 -18.10 -2.15 4.94
CA PRO A 35 -17.91 -0.86 5.59
C PRO A 35 -16.42 -0.63 5.93
N PRO A 36 -16.00 0.63 6.13
CA PRO A 36 -14.66 0.92 6.65
C PRO A 36 -14.40 0.20 7.97
N ALA A 37 -13.20 -0.33 8.14
CA ALA A 37 -12.74 -0.93 9.39
C ALA A 37 -12.13 0.15 10.30
N ASP A 38 -12.69 0.31 11.49
CA ASP A 38 -12.12 1.20 12.51
C ASP A 38 -10.84 0.58 13.08
N VAL A 39 -9.70 1.24 12.85
CA VAL A 39 -8.38 0.80 13.35
C VAL A 39 -8.01 1.56 14.62
N ILE A 40 -8.31 2.87 14.68
CA ILE A 40 -8.17 3.70 15.86
C ILE A 40 -9.44 4.53 16.01
N SER A 41 -10.23 4.21 17.03
CA SER A 41 -11.57 4.74 17.15
C SER A 41 -11.64 6.26 17.16
N GLY A 42 -12.40 6.79 16.20
CA GLY A 42 -12.58 8.23 15.98
C GLY A 42 -11.39 8.97 15.38
N VAL A 43 -10.33 8.25 14.97
CA VAL A 43 -9.09 8.85 14.44
C VAL A 43 -8.71 8.28 13.08
N PHE A 44 -8.82 6.96 12.89
CA PHE A 44 -8.29 6.30 11.71
C PHE A 44 -9.12 5.07 11.31
N ASP A 45 -9.76 5.19 10.15
CA ASP A 45 -10.49 4.11 9.49
C ASP A 45 -9.73 3.61 8.27
N LEU A 46 -9.80 2.31 8.03
CA LEU A 46 -9.25 1.64 6.86
C LEU A 46 -10.37 1.21 5.92
N SER A 47 -10.38 1.76 4.72
CA SER A 47 -11.35 1.42 3.67
C SER A 47 -10.66 0.98 2.40
N PHE A 48 -11.22 -0.01 1.71
CA PHE A 48 -10.73 -0.39 0.38
C PHE A 48 -11.09 0.67 -0.66
N HIS A 49 -10.09 1.11 -1.43
CA HIS A 49 -10.29 1.98 -2.58
C HIS A 49 -9.35 1.61 -3.73
N GLN A 50 -9.90 1.41 -4.91
CA GLN A 50 -9.11 1.19 -6.13
C GLN A 50 -8.92 2.53 -6.85
N ASN A 51 -7.69 3.05 -6.81
CA ASN A 51 -7.34 4.29 -7.48
C ASN A 51 -6.94 4.03 -8.94
N PHE A 52 -7.68 4.60 -9.89
CA PHE A 52 -7.42 4.49 -11.33
C PHE A 52 -6.63 5.69 -11.89
N GLY A 53 -5.82 6.37 -11.07
CA GLY A 53 -4.95 7.46 -11.52
C GLY A 53 -5.61 8.84 -11.59
N VAL A 54 -6.75 9.03 -10.92
CA VAL A 54 -7.58 10.25 -11.06
C VAL A 54 -6.93 11.50 -10.47
N ALA A 55 -6.02 11.35 -9.50
CA ALA A 55 -5.45 12.48 -8.74
C ALA A 55 -4.67 13.50 -9.60
N PHE A 56 -4.15 13.09 -10.76
CA PHE A 56 -3.36 13.98 -11.63
C PHE A 56 -3.76 14.00 -13.10
N ASN A 57 -4.66 13.10 -13.57
CA ASN A 57 -5.22 13.06 -14.93
C ASN A 57 -4.24 13.44 -16.06
N LEU A 58 -2.96 13.06 -15.92
CA LEU A 58 -1.87 13.43 -16.84
C LEU A 58 -2.08 12.82 -18.23
N GLU A 59 -2.86 11.75 -18.31
CA GLU A 59 -3.25 11.05 -19.54
C GLU A 59 -4.19 11.86 -20.45
N ARG A 60 -4.78 12.97 -19.97
CA ARG A 60 -5.57 13.89 -20.81
C ARG A 60 -4.82 15.14 -21.27
N VAL A 61 -3.59 15.37 -20.78
CA VAL A 61 -2.84 16.62 -20.99
C VAL A 61 -1.63 16.43 -21.90
N LEU A 62 -1.25 15.19 -22.22
CA LEU A 62 -0.27 14.81 -23.24
C LEU A 62 -0.97 14.18 -24.44
#